data_AF-A0A496APQ8-F1
#
_entry.id   AF-A0A496APQ8-F1
#
_cell.length_a   1.000
_cell.length_b   1.000
_cell.length_c   1.000
_cell.angle_alpha   90.00
_cell.angle_beta   90.00
_cell.angle_gamma   90.00
#
_symmetry.space_group_name_H-M   'P 1'
#
loop_
_entity.id
_entity.type
_entity.pdbx_description
1 polymer ?
#
loop_
_entity_poly.entity_id
_entity_poly.type
_entity_poly.pdbx_seq_one_letter_code
_entity_poly.pdbx_strand_id
1 'polypeptide(L)'
;MAKRRNFTPEFKAEVVTEALTGQSSQAELCRKHNLSDVQLSKWKRQLLENAASLFEPIDKQTNASQQRITQLEQLVGKLTLELEIQK
;
A
#
# COMPACT_ATOMS: atom_id res chain seq x y z
N MET A 1 18.78 17.79 -2.42
CA MET A 1 18.06 16.50 -2.46
C MET A 1 16.80 16.69 -3.29
N ALA A 2 16.59 15.91 -4.35
CA ALA A 2 15.44 16.08 -5.24
C ALA A 2 14.13 15.78 -4.49
N LYS A 3 13.20 16.74 -4.48
CA LYS A 3 11.87 16.60 -3.86
C LYS A 3 11.13 15.47 -4.58
N ARG A 4 10.99 14.31 -3.93
CA ARG A 4 10.21 13.19 -4.47
C ARG A 4 8.78 13.65 -4.63
N ARG A 5 8.28 13.60 -5.87
CA ARG A 5 6.89 13.90 -6.18
C ARG A 5 6.06 12.75 -5.65
N ASN A 6 5.29 13.02 -4.60
CA ASN A 6 4.38 12.04 -4.03
C ASN A 6 3.09 12.04 -4.85
N PHE A 7 2.66 10.84 -5.22
CA PHE A 7 1.39 10.61 -5.90
C PHE A 7 0.48 9.88 -4.93
N THR A 8 -0.79 10.31 -4.87
CA THR A 8 -1.78 9.67 -4.01
C THR A 8 -2.09 8.26 -4.53
N PRO A 9 -2.48 7.32 -3.66
CA PRO A 9 -2.85 5.96 -4.07
C PRO A 9 -3.96 5.95 -5.14
N GLU A 10 -4.95 6.83 -5.00
CA GLU A 10 -6.10 6.94 -5.89
C GLU A 10 -5.65 7.33 -7.31
N PHE A 11 -4.77 8.32 -7.39
CA PHE A 11 -4.21 8.77 -8.66
C PHE A 11 -3.40 7.68 -9.37
N LYS A 12 -2.62 6.88 -8.61
CA LYS A 12 -1.89 5.75 -9.20
C LYS A 12 -2.83 4.69 -9.75
N ALA A 13 -3.91 4.38 -9.03
CA ALA A 13 -4.90 3.39 -9.45
C ALA A 13 -5.63 3.86 -10.72
N GLU A 14 -6.05 5.12 -10.79
CA GLU A 14 -6.72 5.70 -11.95
C GLU A 14 -5.84 5.62 -13.20
N VAL A 15 -4.61 6.14 -13.13
CA VAL A 15 -3.67 6.17 -14.27
C VAL A 15 -3.32 4.76 -14.74
N VAL A 16 -3.09 3.82 -13.81
CA VAL A 16 -2.80 2.42 -14.18
C VAL A 16 -4.01 1.76 -14.82
N THR A 17 -5.22 2.04 -14.33
CA THR A 17 -6.46 1.47 -14.89
C THR A 17 -6.73 2.01 -16.29
N GLU A 18 -6.54 3.31 -16.53
CA GLU A 18 -6.61 3.92 -17.88
C GLU A 18 -5.59 3.28 -18.82
N ALA A 19 -4.37 3.00 -18.31
CA ALA A 19 -3.32 2.33 -19.07
C ALA A 19 -3.57 0.84 -19.34
N LEU A 20 -4.40 0.16 -18.54
CA LEU A 20 -4.77 -1.26 -18.71
C LEU A 20 -6.02 -1.43 -19.57
N THR A 21 -6.97 -0.50 -19.47
CA THR A 21 -8.20 -0.48 -20.28
C THR A 21 -7.95 -0.07 -21.73
N GLY A 22 -6.75 0.44 -22.04
CA GLY A 22 -6.35 0.81 -23.40
C GLY A 22 -6.97 2.11 -23.91
N GLN A 23 -7.61 2.90 -23.03
CA GLN A 23 -8.20 4.19 -23.39
C GLN A 23 -7.16 5.26 -23.74
N SER A 24 -5.93 5.10 -23.27
CA SER A 24 -4.80 5.96 -23.63
C SER A 24 -3.53 5.14 -23.67
N SER A 25 -2.63 5.47 -24.59
CA SER A 25 -1.32 4.82 -24.68
C SER A 25 -0.49 5.16 -23.44
N GLN A 26 0.38 4.22 -23.04
CA GLN A 26 1.33 4.45 -21.94
C GLN A 26 2.15 5.73 -22.16
N ALA A 27 2.54 6.00 -23.41
CA ALA A 27 3.27 7.21 -23.79
C ALA A 27 2.43 8.49 -23.64
N GLU A 28 1.13 8.43 -23.90
CA GLU A 28 0.22 9.57 -23.76
C GLU A 28 -0.04 9.89 -22.28
N LEU A 29 -0.23 8.88 -21.45
CA LEU A 29 -0.38 9.03 -20.00
C LEU A 29 0.90 9.59 -19.36
N CYS A 30 2.06 9.11 -19.80
CA CYS A 30 3.35 9.66 -19.39
C CYS A 30 3.47 11.15 -19.72
N ARG A 31 3.01 11.59 -20.90
CA ARG A 31 3.01 13.00 -21.30
C ARG A 31 1.98 13.82 -20.51
N LYS A 32 0.72 13.36 -20.45
CA LYS A 32 -0.41 14.04 -19.81
C LYS A 32 -0.18 14.28 -18.32
N HIS A 33 0.36 13.29 -17.62
CA HIS A 33 0.60 13.35 -16.17
C HIS A 33 2.05 13.65 -15.80
N ASN A 34 2.90 13.91 -16.80
CA ASN A 34 4.32 14.19 -16.65
C ASN A 34 5.07 13.09 -15.88
N LEU A 35 4.74 11.83 -16.19
CA LEU A 35 5.27 10.61 -15.57
C LEU A 35 6.38 10.01 -16.43
N SER A 36 7.38 9.43 -15.77
CA SER A 36 8.36 8.57 -16.44
C SER A 36 7.73 7.22 -16.80
N ASP A 37 8.10 6.67 -17.95
CA ASP A 37 7.65 5.36 -18.43
C ASP A 37 7.99 4.22 -17.45
N VAL A 38 9.15 4.33 -16.79
CA VAL A 38 9.60 3.40 -15.73
C VAL A 38 8.66 3.46 -14.52
N GLN A 39 8.16 4.64 -14.19
CA GLN A 39 7.28 4.84 -13.04
C GLN A 39 5.90 4.24 -13.29
N LEU A 40 5.35 4.43 -14.50
CA LEU A 40 4.08 3.85 -14.90
C LEU A 40 4.16 2.33 -15.00
N SER A 41 5.25 1.79 -15.56
CA SER A 41 5.52 0.35 -15.61
C SER A 41 5.61 -0.26 -14.20
N LYS A 42 6.28 0.43 -13.27
CA LYS A 42 6.36 0.00 -11.87
C LYS A 42 4.97 -0.05 -11.23
N TRP A 43 4.14 0.97 -11.43
CA TRP A 43 2.79 0.98 -10.86
C TRP A 43 1.89 -0.10 -11.45
N LYS A 44 1.98 -0.36 -12.76
CA LYS A 44 1.30 -1.51 -13.39
C LYS A 44 1.67 -2.82 -12.71
N ARG A 45 2.96 -3.07 -12.50
CA ARG A 45 3.43 -4.28 -11.81
C ARG A 45 2.91 -4.37 -10.39
N GLN A 46 3.00 -3.28 -9.63
CA GLN A 46 2.49 -3.23 -8.26
C GLN A 46 0.98 -3.49 -8.21
N LEU A 47 0.19 -2.94 -9.13
CA LEU A 47 -1.23 -3.21 -9.17
C LEU A 47 -1.50 -4.69 -9.43
N LEU A 48 -0.83 -5.30 -10.40
CA LEU A 48 -1.02 -6.72 -10.72
C LEU A 48 -0.61 -7.65 -9.57
N GLU A 49 0.52 -7.37 -8.90
CA GLU A 49 1.00 -8.15 -7.76
C GLU A 49 0.05 -8.04 -6.55
N ASN A 50 -0.50 -6.85 -6.29
CA ASN A 50 -1.38 -6.62 -5.14
C ASN A 50 -2.86 -6.86 -5.45
N ALA A 51 -3.27 -6.88 -6.72
CA ALA A 51 -4.67 -7.10 -7.11
C ALA A 51 -5.21 -8.43 -6.57
N ALA A 52 -4.40 -9.50 -6.62
CA ALA A 52 -4.77 -10.80 -6.08
C ALA A 52 -5.11 -10.73 -4.58
N SER A 53 -4.36 -9.94 -3.80
CA SER A 53 -4.60 -9.76 -2.36
C SER A 53 -5.91 -9.04 -2.03
N LEU A 54 -6.49 -8.27 -2.97
CA LEU A 54 -7.79 -7.63 -2.79
C LEU A 54 -8.96 -8.62 -2.90
N PHE A 55 -8.75 -9.75 -3.58
CA PHE A 55 -9.74 -10.81 -3.72
C PHE A 55 -9.53 -11.95 -2.71
N GLU A 56 -8.48 -11.88 -1.88
CA GLU A 56 -8.32 -12.81 -0.77
C GLU A 56 -9.42 -12.57 0.29
N PRO A 57 -9.96 -13.63 0.89
CA PRO A 57 -10.97 -13.48 1.94
C PRO A 57 -10.39 -12.70 3.12
N ILE A 58 -11.09 -11.60 3.45
CA ILE A 58 -10.74 -10.63 4.51
C ILE A 58 -10.45 -11.31 5.85
N ASP A 59 -11.05 -12.47 6.11
CA ASP A 59 -10.85 -13.26 7.31
C ASP A 59 -9.36 -13.56 7.58
N LYS A 60 -8.52 -13.79 6.57
CA LYS A 60 -7.10 -14.09 6.81
C LYS A 60 -6.28 -12.86 7.24
N GLN A 61 -6.54 -11.70 6.66
CA GLN A 61 -5.76 -10.48 6.93
C GLN A 61 -6.17 -9.80 8.23
N THR A 62 -7.48 -9.80 8.56
CA THR A 62 -7.98 -9.27 9.82
C THR A 62 -7.53 -10.11 11.01
N ASN A 63 -7.55 -11.45 10.89
CA ASN A 63 -7.12 -12.32 11.99
C ASN A 63 -5.64 -12.18 12.33
N ALA A 64 -4.75 -12.08 11.34
CA ALA A 64 -3.32 -11.89 11.59
C ALA A 64 -3.03 -10.53 12.24
N SER A 65 -3.72 -9.47 11.81
CA SER A 65 -3.60 -8.13 12.38
C SER A 65 -4.13 -8.08 13.81
N GLN A 66 -5.29 -8.70 14.06
CA GLN A 66 -5.90 -8.77 15.38
C GLN A 66 -5.03 -9.54 16.38
N GLN A 67 -4.44 -10.67 15.96
CA GLN A 67 -3.50 -11.43 16.78
C GLN A 67 -2.28 -10.61 17.19
N ARG A 68 -1.74 -9.80 16.26
CA ARG A 68 -0.59 -8.93 16.53
C ARG A 68 -0.95 -7.83 17.54
N ILE A 69 -2.15 -7.25 17.42
CA ILE A 69 -2.66 -6.24 18.35
C ILE A 69 -2.77 -6.84 19.76
N THR A 70 -3.41 -8.01 19.90
CA THR A 70 -3.55 -8.68 21.19
C THR A 70 -2.19 -9.01 21.83
N GLN A 71 -1.20 -9.47 21.06
CA GLN A 71 0.15 -9.71 21.57
C GLN A 71 0.82 -8.42 22.08
N LEU A 72 0.65 -7.32 21.36
CA LEU A 72 1.21 -6.03 21.76
C LEU A 72 0.52 -5.48 23.00
N GLU A 73 -0.81 -5.58 23.10
CA GLU A 73 -1.59 -5.19 24.28
C GLU A 73 -1.15 -5.99 25.53
N GLN A 74 -0.92 -7.30 25.39
CA GLN A 74 -0.41 -8.14 26.47
C GLN A 74 1.00 -7.73 26.92
N LEU A 75 1.89 -7.43 25.98
CA LEU A 75 3.24 -6.97 26.31
C LEU A 75 3.22 -5.61 27.02
N VAL A 76 2.39 -4.67 26.56
CA VAL A 76 2.20 -3.37 27.21
C VAL A 76 1.68 -3.55 28.64
N GLY A 77 0.71 -4.45 28.86
CA GLY A 77 0.22 -4.75 30.21
C GLY A 77 1.30 -5.31 31.14
N LYS A 78 2.14 -6.24 30.66
CA LYS A 78 3.27 -6.80 31.43
C LYS A 78 4.31 -5.73 31.78
N LEU A 79 4.72 -4.93 30.80
CA LEU A 79 5.67 -3.83 31.00
C LEU A 79 5.13 -2.79 31.99
N THR A 80 3.84 -2.50 31.95
CA THR A 80 3.21 -1.56 32.88
C THR A 80 3.25 -2.08 34.32
N LEU A 81 2.94 -3.36 34.54
CA LEU A 81 3.05 -4.01 35.85
C LEU A 81 4.50 -4.05 36.35
N GLU A 82 5.46 -4.39 35.48
CA GLU A 82 6.88 -4.39 35.84
C GLU A 82 7.37 -2.99 36.27
N LEU A 83 6.90 -1.93 35.61
CA LEU A 83 7.20 -0.56 36.00
C LEU A 83 6.51 -0.13 37.30
N GLU A 84 5.31 -0.63 37.56
CA GLU A 84 4.57 -0.35 38.79
C GLU A 84 5.22 -1.06 39.99
N ILE A 85 5.74 -2.28 39.80
CA ILE A 85 6.49 -3.03 40.83
C ILE A 85 7.88 -2.42 41.11
N GLN A 86 8.49 -1.78 40.10
CA GLN A 86 9.79 -1.11 40.25
C GLN A 86 9.72 0.30 40.87
N LYS A 87 8.51 0.82 41.13
CA LYS A 87 8.30 2.08 41.86
C LYS A 87 8.14 1.84 43.34
#